data_AF-A0A259MF47-F1
#
_entry.id   AF-A0A259MF47-F1
#
_cell.length_a   1.000
_cell.length_b   1.000
_cell.length_c   1.000
_cell.angle_alpha   90.00
_cell.angle_beta   90.00
_cell.angle_gamma   90.00
#
_symmetry.space_group_name_H-M   'P 1'
#
loop_
_entity.id
_entity.type
_entity.pdbx_description
1 polymer ?
#
loop_
_entity_poly.entity_id
_entity_poly.type
_entity_poly.pdbx_seq_one_letter_code
_entity_poly.pdbx_strand_id
1 'polypeptide(L)'
;MSLARAEYPDFDHLVAFDLDNVLVNPVCDVEFARAGDWLDADERRAGVFASAIPQYYDLWALRHPVWCPYDVWHAVWDRHRWCPFEVSKLRHVYAKQVRIARDASPFPVLSAFGGLSVYKMRFTKMARYSGEDAAGRERAEHVSFNDSIVEQGGSLFVFPSLVVRAPPEHLFDAADASAWLKLAVWMKDRHAAKRQPC
;
A
#
# COMPACT_ATOMS: atom_id res chain seq x y z
N MET A 1 -10.84 21.43 -24.01
CA MET A 1 -9.40 21.22 -23.72
C MET A 1 -9.09 19.79 -24.10
N SER A 2 -8.55 19.59 -25.32
CA SER A 2 -8.26 18.25 -25.84
C SER A 2 -6.92 17.81 -25.25
N LEU A 3 -6.93 16.88 -24.29
CA LEU A 3 -5.72 16.16 -23.89
C LEU A 3 -5.29 15.33 -25.11
N ALA A 4 -4.21 15.75 -25.77
CA ALA A 4 -3.61 15.02 -26.88
C ALA A 4 -3.19 13.64 -26.38
N ARG A 5 -4.01 12.62 -26.68
CA ARG A 5 -3.70 11.21 -26.50
C ARG A 5 -3.06 10.69 -27.78
N ALA A 6 -1.76 10.87 -27.95
CA ALA A 6 -0.88 10.02 -28.77
C ALA A 6 0.49 10.67 -28.97
N GLU A 7 1.47 10.39 -28.09
CA GLU A 7 2.91 10.59 -28.42
C GLU A 7 3.81 9.44 -27.94
N TYR A 8 3.26 8.41 -27.29
CA TYR A 8 4.06 7.42 -26.55
C TYR A 8 3.71 5.98 -26.94
N PRO A 9 3.98 5.54 -28.18
CA PRO A 9 3.63 4.20 -28.62
C PRO A 9 4.42 3.09 -27.89
N ASP A 10 5.65 3.37 -27.43
CA ASP A 10 6.66 2.34 -27.13
C ASP A 10 7.43 2.56 -25.80
N PHE A 11 6.75 2.85 -24.68
CA PHE A 11 7.38 2.68 -23.37
C PHE A 11 7.12 1.28 -22.82
N ASP A 12 8.14 0.66 -22.24
CA ASP A 12 8.03 -0.65 -21.61
C ASP A 12 7.44 -0.57 -20.20
N HIS A 13 7.67 0.55 -19.51
CA HIS A 13 7.25 0.74 -18.12
C HIS A 13 6.51 2.05 -17.89
N LEU A 14 5.54 2.00 -16.97
CA LEU A 14 4.91 3.15 -16.35
C LEU A 14 5.43 3.26 -14.91
N VAL A 15 6.01 4.40 -14.56
CA VAL A 15 6.38 4.71 -13.18
C VAL A 15 5.36 5.70 -12.64
N ALA A 16 4.74 5.37 -11.50
CA ALA A 16 3.82 6.26 -10.79
C ALA A 16 4.29 6.44 -9.35
N PHE A 17 4.25 7.68 -8.87
CA PHE A 17 4.69 8.03 -7.52
C PHE A 17 3.93 9.26 -7.00
N ASP A 18 3.79 9.34 -5.69
CA ASP A 18 3.20 10.50 -5.04
C ASP A 18 4.16 11.69 -5.08
N LEU A 19 3.59 12.89 -5.26
CA LEU A 19 4.32 14.17 -5.28
C LEU A 19 4.30 14.88 -3.92
N ASP A 20 4.05 14.14 -2.85
CA ASP A 20 4.18 14.60 -1.48
C ASP A 20 5.56 14.24 -0.91
N ASN A 21 5.65 14.02 0.41
CA ASN A 21 6.92 13.76 1.09
C ASN A 21 7.42 12.30 0.98
N VAL A 22 6.74 11.41 0.26
CA VAL A 22 7.19 9.99 0.11
C VAL A 22 8.60 9.86 -0.45
N LEU A 23 9.00 10.78 -1.34
CA LEU A 23 10.29 10.83 -2.02
C LEU A 23 11.20 11.96 -1.50
N VAL A 24 10.96 12.46 -0.28
CA VAL A 24 11.82 13.48 0.35
C VAL A 24 13.28 13.05 0.40
N ASN A 25 13.52 11.74 0.51
CA ASN A 25 14.82 11.13 0.31
C ASN A 25 14.84 10.41 -1.05
N PRO A 26 15.94 10.50 -1.81
CA PRO A 26 16.09 9.76 -3.05
C PRO A 26 15.91 8.25 -2.82
N VAL A 27 15.20 7.61 -3.74
CA VAL A 27 15.14 6.15 -3.84
C VAL A 27 16.52 5.65 -4.21
N CYS A 28 16.93 4.50 -3.67
CA CYS A 28 18.17 3.85 -4.08
C CYS A 28 18.04 3.40 -5.55
N ASP A 29 18.85 3.99 -6.41
CA ASP A 29 18.96 3.68 -7.84
C ASP A 29 19.25 2.19 -8.10
N VAL A 30 20.16 1.58 -7.33
CA VAL A 30 20.48 0.15 -7.41
C VAL A 30 19.26 -0.72 -7.12
N GLU A 31 18.48 -0.39 -6.09
CA GLU A 31 17.27 -1.17 -5.74
C GLU A 31 16.12 -0.91 -6.72
N PHE A 32 16.02 0.30 -7.27
CA PHE A 32 15.08 0.62 -8.34
C PHE A 32 15.38 -0.20 -9.61
N ALA A 33 16.65 -0.24 -10.04
CA ALA A 33 17.08 -1.05 -11.17
C ALA A 33 16.82 -2.54 -10.94
N ARG A 34 17.15 -3.07 -9.75
CA ARG A 34 16.86 -4.46 -9.36
C ARG A 34 15.37 -4.79 -9.41
N ALA A 35 14.51 -3.86 -8.97
CA ALA A 35 13.07 -4.05 -9.04
C ALA A 35 12.58 -4.11 -10.49
N GLY A 36 13.14 -3.29 -11.38
CA GLY A 36 12.91 -3.34 -12.83
C GLY A 36 13.36 -4.66 -13.46
N ASP A 37 14.61 -5.07 -13.24
CA ASP A 37 15.16 -6.33 -13.75
C ASP A 37 14.33 -7.54 -13.28
N TRP A 38 13.95 -7.54 -12.00
CA TRP A 38 13.11 -8.59 -11.43
C TRP A 38 11.70 -8.59 -12.03
N LEU A 39 11.12 -7.41 -12.25
CA LEU A 39 9.84 -7.26 -12.93
C LEU A 39 9.93 -7.84 -14.34
N ASP A 40 11.00 -7.56 -15.08
CA ASP A 40 11.16 -7.97 -16.49
C ASP A 40 11.48 -9.45 -16.68
N ALA A 41 12.08 -10.09 -15.69
CA ALA A 41 12.44 -11.52 -15.72
C ALA A 41 11.25 -12.50 -15.88
N ASP A 42 10.00 -12.05 -15.73
CA ASP A 42 8.80 -12.89 -15.93
C ASP A 42 7.70 -12.07 -16.62
N GLU A 43 7.18 -12.58 -17.73
CA GLU A 43 6.17 -11.89 -18.52
C GLU A 43 4.87 -11.57 -17.76
N ARG A 44 4.54 -12.34 -16.73
CA ARG A 44 3.32 -12.15 -15.94
C ARG A 44 3.50 -11.16 -14.81
N ARG A 45 4.73 -10.85 -14.38
CA ARG A 45 4.95 -9.78 -13.39
C ARG A 45 4.62 -8.45 -14.05
N ALA A 46 3.55 -7.84 -13.57
CA ALA A 46 2.94 -6.67 -14.18
C ALA A 46 3.23 -5.39 -13.42
N GLY A 47 3.51 -5.48 -12.12
CA GLY A 47 3.87 -4.32 -11.32
C GLY A 47 4.61 -4.67 -10.03
N VAL A 48 5.49 -3.77 -9.64
CA VAL A 48 6.19 -3.78 -8.35
C VAL A 48 5.93 -2.48 -7.61
N PHE A 49 5.75 -2.59 -6.29
CA PHE A 49 5.41 -1.49 -5.40
C PHE A 49 6.49 -1.30 -4.35
N ALA A 50 6.76 -0.05 -3.99
CA ALA A 50 7.67 0.24 -2.91
C ALA A 50 7.11 -0.24 -1.56
N SER A 51 8.03 -0.71 -0.72
CA SER A 51 7.84 -0.79 0.72
C SER A 51 8.06 0.61 1.34
N ALA A 52 7.78 0.74 2.65
CA ALA A 52 8.00 2.00 3.36
C ALA A 52 8.65 1.80 4.73
N ILE A 53 9.41 2.82 5.14
CA ILE A 53 9.97 2.93 6.49
C ILE A 53 9.31 4.08 7.27
N PRO A 54 9.12 3.94 8.59
CA PRO A 54 9.49 2.80 9.44
C PRO A 54 8.58 1.57 9.30
N GLN A 55 7.38 1.74 8.74
CA GLN A 55 6.40 0.69 8.51
C GLN A 55 5.60 0.98 7.24
N TYR A 56 5.07 -0.06 6.62
CA TYR A 56 4.21 0.09 5.45
C TYR A 56 2.93 0.86 5.82
N TYR A 57 2.69 1.99 5.16
CA TYR A 57 1.67 2.95 5.59
C TYR A 57 0.39 2.91 4.76
N ASP A 58 0.51 2.66 3.45
CA ASP A 58 -0.58 2.79 2.47
C ASP A 58 -1.52 1.57 2.46
N LEU A 59 -2.28 1.43 3.53
CA LEU A 59 -3.23 0.34 3.68
C LEU A 59 -4.53 0.54 2.89
N TRP A 60 -4.78 1.76 2.38
CA TRP A 60 -5.97 1.99 1.58
C TRP A 60 -5.84 1.32 0.21
N ALA A 61 -4.66 1.39 -0.41
CA ALA A 61 -4.35 0.70 -1.66
C ALA A 61 -4.01 -0.79 -1.46
N LEU A 62 -3.59 -1.22 -0.27
CA LEU A 62 -3.15 -2.59 -0.03
C LEU A 62 -4.29 -3.60 0.00
N ARG A 63 -4.22 -4.63 -0.84
CA ARG A 63 -5.04 -5.83 -0.77
C ARG A 63 -4.12 -7.05 -0.74
N HIS A 64 -4.11 -7.74 0.39
CA HIS A 64 -3.33 -8.98 0.59
C HIS A 64 -4.21 -10.02 1.30
N PRO A 65 -4.30 -11.27 0.82
CA PRO A 65 -5.28 -12.27 1.31
C PRO A 65 -5.28 -12.54 2.82
N VAL A 66 -4.13 -12.41 3.49
CA VAL A 66 -4.01 -12.60 4.95
C VAL A 66 -3.83 -11.27 5.70
N TRP A 67 -2.84 -10.47 5.30
CA TRP A 67 -2.49 -9.23 5.98
C TRP A 67 -3.58 -8.12 5.89
N CYS A 68 -4.10 -7.86 4.70
CA CYS A 68 -5.11 -6.82 4.44
C CYS A 68 -6.20 -7.32 3.45
N PRO A 69 -7.09 -8.22 3.90
CA PRO A 69 -8.03 -8.91 3.00
C PRO A 69 -9.26 -8.09 2.61
N TYR A 70 -9.43 -6.89 3.16
CA TYR A 70 -10.61 -6.04 2.97
C TYR A 70 -10.19 -4.56 2.91
N ASP A 71 -11.11 -3.71 2.48
CA ASP A 71 -10.93 -2.25 2.52
C ASP A 71 -10.96 -1.74 3.98
N VAL A 72 -9.82 -1.30 4.48
CA VAL A 72 -9.67 -0.85 5.86
C VAL A 72 -10.51 0.39 6.17
N TRP A 73 -10.77 1.25 5.18
CA TRP A 73 -11.53 2.48 5.38
C TRP A 73 -13.03 2.22 5.38
N HIS A 74 -13.53 1.28 4.55
CA HIS A 74 -14.90 0.80 4.70
C HIS A 74 -15.15 0.27 6.11
N ALA A 75 -14.24 -0.55 6.66
CA ALA A 75 -14.37 -1.02 8.03
C ALA A 75 -14.32 0.09 9.09
N VAL A 76 -13.60 1.18 8.83
CA VAL A 76 -13.55 2.36 9.72
C VAL A 76 -14.86 3.16 9.64
N TRP A 77 -15.40 3.36 8.44
CA TRP A 77 -16.64 4.10 8.22
C TRP A 77 -17.87 3.31 8.68
N ASP A 78 -17.90 2.00 8.41
CA ASP A 78 -18.96 1.06 8.81
C ASP A 78 -18.88 0.64 10.29
N ARG A 79 -18.01 1.29 11.08
CA ARG A 79 -17.88 1.01 12.51
C ARG A 79 -19.23 1.12 13.22
N HIS A 80 -19.42 0.30 14.26
CA HIS A 80 -20.59 0.43 15.13
C HIS A 80 -20.71 1.86 15.70
N ARG A 81 -21.92 2.42 15.82
CA ARG A 81 -22.12 3.81 16.30
C ARG A 81 -21.50 4.14 17.66
N TRP A 82 -21.32 3.12 18.51
CA TRP A 82 -20.69 3.22 19.83
C TRP A 82 -19.17 3.02 19.82
N CYS A 83 -18.59 2.69 18.66
CA CYS A 83 -17.14 2.56 18.49
C CYS A 83 -16.57 3.93 18.09
N PRO A 84 -15.67 4.53 18.89
CA PRO A 84 -15.00 5.75 18.51
C PRO A 84 -14.22 5.58 17.20
N PHE A 85 -14.19 6.62 16.38
CA PHE A 85 -13.48 6.61 15.10
C PHE A 85 -11.99 6.24 15.27
N GLU A 86 -11.33 6.79 16.28
CA GLU A 86 -9.94 6.48 16.62
C GLU A 86 -9.71 5.01 16.97
N VAL A 87 -10.62 4.35 17.71
CA VAL A 87 -10.52 2.89 17.97
C VAL A 87 -10.54 2.14 16.65
N SER A 88 -11.50 2.48 15.78
CA SER A 88 -11.67 1.79 14.51
C SER A 88 -10.44 1.98 13.62
N LYS A 89 -9.94 3.23 13.51
CA LYS A 89 -8.71 3.54 12.78
C LYS A 89 -7.49 2.81 13.35
N LEU A 90 -7.33 2.76 14.68
CA LEU A 90 -6.27 1.98 15.33
C LEU A 90 -6.36 0.50 14.97
N ARG A 91 -7.55 -0.09 15.04
CA ARG A 91 -7.78 -1.52 14.78
C ARG A 91 -7.59 -1.90 13.33
N HIS A 92 -8.15 -1.12 12.41
CA HIS A 92 -8.24 -1.49 11.00
C HIS A 92 -7.10 -0.93 10.17
N VAL A 93 -6.51 0.21 10.54
CA VAL A 93 -5.40 0.83 9.82
C VAL A 93 -4.09 0.60 10.59
N TYR A 94 -3.89 1.28 11.72
CA TYR A 94 -2.57 1.32 12.36
C TYR A 94 -2.07 -0.05 12.85
N ALA A 95 -2.93 -0.91 13.39
CA ALA A 95 -2.55 -2.25 13.83
C ALA A 95 -2.12 -3.19 12.68
N LYS A 96 -2.36 -2.80 11.43
CA LYS A 96 -1.91 -3.50 10.23
C LYS A 96 -0.68 -2.86 9.60
N GLN A 97 -0.20 -1.71 10.07
CA GLN A 97 1.05 -1.16 9.59
C GLN A 97 2.20 -1.98 10.18
N VAL A 98 2.90 -2.73 9.33
CA VAL A 98 3.98 -3.62 9.74
C VAL A 98 5.31 -3.16 9.16
N ARG A 99 6.38 -3.48 9.88
CA ARG A 99 7.73 -3.35 9.33
C ARG A 99 8.00 -4.52 8.39
N ILE A 100 8.36 -4.20 7.15
CA ILE A 100 8.80 -5.18 6.16
C ILE A 100 10.34 -5.20 6.19
N ALA A 101 10.92 -6.39 6.32
CA ALA A 101 12.37 -6.54 6.29
C ALA A 101 12.90 -6.25 4.88
N ARG A 102 13.94 -5.42 4.76
CA ARG A 102 14.45 -4.95 3.45
C ARG A 102 15.07 -6.07 2.61
N ASP A 103 15.54 -7.11 3.26
CA ASP A 103 16.14 -8.31 2.67
C ASP A 103 15.12 -9.43 2.39
N ALA A 104 13.84 -9.22 2.72
CA ALA A 104 12.80 -10.15 2.36
C ALA A 104 12.63 -10.25 0.83
N SER A 105 12.24 -11.43 0.35
CA SER A 105 11.91 -11.62 -1.06
C SER A 105 10.65 -10.82 -1.45
N PRO A 106 10.55 -10.37 -2.72
CA PRO A 106 9.31 -9.80 -3.24
C PRO A 106 8.13 -10.75 -3.02
N PHE A 107 6.99 -10.21 -2.56
CA PHE A 107 5.83 -11.01 -2.20
C PHE A 107 4.56 -10.54 -2.92
N PRO A 108 3.67 -11.48 -3.30
CA PRO A 108 2.52 -11.17 -4.12
C PRO A 108 1.44 -10.41 -3.33
N VAL A 109 0.76 -9.51 -4.01
CA VAL A 109 -0.40 -8.77 -3.52
C VAL A 109 -1.47 -8.74 -4.60
N LEU A 110 -2.72 -8.51 -4.20
CA LEU A 110 -3.81 -8.22 -5.15
C LEU A 110 -3.80 -6.74 -5.57
N SER A 111 -3.32 -5.86 -4.69
CA SER A 111 -3.09 -4.45 -4.97
C SER A 111 -2.15 -3.88 -3.91
N ALA A 112 -1.33 -2.91 -4.29
CA ALA A 112 -0.65 -2.00 -3.38
C ALA A 112 -0.24 -0.75 -4.17
N PHE A 113 0.31 0.24 -3.48
CA PHE A 113 0.96 1.37 -4.14
C PHE A 113 2.16 1.84 -3.33
N GLY A 114 1.95 2.32 -2.09
CA GLY A 114 3.04 2.66 -1.19
C GLY A 114 3.90 3.83 -1.68
N GLY A 115 3.30 4.77 -2.42
CA GLY A 115 3.92 6.02 -2.86
C GLY A 115 4.87 5.93 -4.06
N LEU A 116 5.25 4.72 -4.49
CA LEU A 116 6.04 4.49 -5.70
C LEU A 116 5.75 3.11 -6.28
N SER A 117 5.56 3.07 -7.59
CA SER A 117 5.28 1.85 -8.34
C SER A 117 5.95 1.87 -9.71
N VAL A 118 6.32 0.68 -10.19
CA VAL A 118 6.77 0.45 -11.56
C VAL A 118 5.89 -0.65 -12.15
N TYR A 119 5.17 -0.33 -13.21
CA TYR A 119 4.34 -1.27 -13.96
C TYR A 119 4.92 -1.53 -15.33
N LYS A 120 4.69 -2.73 -15.88
CA LYS A 120 4.85 -2.93 -17.33
C LYS A 120 3.70 -2.26 -18.07
N MET A 121 4.03 -1.35 -18.97
CA MET A 121 3.09 -0.50 -19.70
C MET A 121 2.02 -1.30 -20.45
N ARG A 122 2.37 -2.50 -20.96
CA ARG A 122 1.41 -3.35 -21.66
C ARG A 122 0.17 -3.71 -20.83
N PHE A 123 0.29 -3.82 -19.50
CA PHE A 123 -0.85 -4.11 -18.62
C PHE A 123 -1.65 -2.86 -18.24
N THR A 124 -1.07 -1.66 -18.39
CA THR A 124 -1.68 -0.42 -17.91
C THR A 124 -2.50 0.31 -18.98
N LYS A 125 -2.29 0.01 -20.28
CA LYS A 125 -2.96 0.68 -21.40
C LYS A 125 -4.49 0.70 -21.27
N MET A 126 -5.09 -0.37 -20.74
CA MET A 126 -6.53 -0.48 -20.54
C MET A 126 -6.97 -0.27 -19.08
N ALA A 127 -6.03 -0.19 -18.14
CA ALA A 127 -6.34 0.05 -16.73
C ALA A 127 -6.84 1.49 -16.52
N ARG A 128 -7.77 1.66 -15.57
CA ARG A 128 -8.37 2.96 -15.24
C ARG A 128 -8.43 3.16 -13.74
N TYR A 129 -8.14 4.39 -13.33
CA TYR A 129 -8.41 4.85 -11.98
C TYR A 129 -9.91 5.08 -11.79
N SER A 130 -10.44 4.58 -10.69
CA SER A 130 -11.81 4.78 -10.21
C SER A 130 -11.77 4.90 -8.70
N GLY A 131 -12.17 6.06 -8.18
CA GLY A 131 -12.25 6.32 -6.74
C GLY A 131 -13.47 5.70 -6.06
N GLU A 132 -14.24 4.88 -6.77
CA GLU A 132 -15.48 4.28 -6.29
C GLU A 132 -15.49 2.76 -6.50
N ASP A 133 -16.09 2.04 -5.55
CA ASP A 133 -16.42 0.62 -5.67
C ASP A 133 -17.72 0.39 -6.46
N ALA A 134 -18.09 -0.88 -6.69
CA ALA A 134 -19.30 -1.24 -7.43
C ALA A 134 -20.60 -0.79 -6.76
N ALA A 135 -20.56 -0.40 -5.48
CA ALA A 135 -21.69 0.15 -4.73
C ALA A 135 -21.66 1.69 -4.67
N GLY A 136 -20.74 2.35 -5.38
CA GLY A 136 -20.57 3.80 -5.39
C GLY A 136 -19.92 4.37 -4.12
N ARG A 137 -19.24 3.54 -3.32
CA ARG A 137 -18.53 4.00 -2.11
C ARG A 137 -17.10 4.33 -2.45
N GLU A 138 -16.54 5.33 -1.77
CA GLU A 138 -15.14 5.71 -1.93
C GLU A 138 -14.18 4.52 -1.73
N ARG A 139 -13.21 4.38 -2.62
CA ARG A 139 -12.18 3.35 -2.63
C ARG A 139 -10.88 3.96 -3.16
N ALA A 140 -9.74 3.49 -2.69
CA ALA A 140 -8.46 3.87 -3.29
C ALA A 140 -8.43 3.50 -4.77
N GLU A 141 -8.15 4.48 -5.61
CA GLU A 141 -8.15 4.38 -7.07
C GLU A 141 -7.08 3.43 -7.58
N HIS A 142 -5.95 3.31 -6.86
CA HIS A 142 -4.93 2.30 -7.15
C HIS A 142 -5.47 0.88 -7.11
N VAL A 143 -6.50 0.61 -6.31
CA VAL A 143 -7.07 -0.73 -6.23
C VAL A 143 -7.85 -1.07 -7.51
N SER A 144 -8.66 -0.15 -8.03
CA SER A 144 -9.38 -0.39 -9.30
C SER A 144 -8.41 -0.50 -10.48
N PHE A 145 -7.34 0.30 -10.45
CA PHE A 145 -6.29 0.27 -11.46
C PHE A 145 -5.57 -1.09 -11.45
N ASN A 146 -5.22 -1.59 -10.26
CA ASN A 146 -4.58 -2.88 -10.07
C ASN A 146 -5.50 -4.07 -10.39
N ASP A 147 -6.79 -3.99 -10.03
CA ASP A 147 -7.79 -4.99 -10.38
C ASP A 147 -7.82 -5.20 -11.91
N SER A 148 -7.81 -4.10 -12.69
CA SER A 148 -7.76 -4.16 -14.16
C SER A 148 -6.49 -4.86 -14.70
N ILE A 149 -5.36 -4.70 -14.01
CA ILE A 149 -4.10 -5.37 -14.38
C ILE A 149 -4.17 -6.87 -14.08
N VAL A 150 -4.73 -7.24 -12.93
CA VAL A 150 -4.90 -8.64 -12.52
C VAL A 150 -5.89 -9.37 -13.42
N GLU A 151 -6.98 -8.72 -13.84
CA GLU A 151 -7.95 -9.25 -14.81
C GLU A 151 -7.32 -9.56 -16.18
N GLN A 152 -6.26 -8.85 -16.55
CA GLN A 152 -5.45 -9.12 -17.75
C GLN A 152 -4.41 -10.25 -17.54
N GLY A 153 -4.40 -10.91 -16.38
CA GLY A 153 -3.46 -11.97 -16.02
C GLY A 153 -2.13 -11.47 -15.45
N GLY A 154 -2.03 -10.18 -15.13
CA GLY A 154 -0.87 -9.57 -14.48
C GLY A 154 -0.75 -9.93 -13.01
N SER A 155 0.47 -10.14 -12.53
CA SER A 155 0.80 -10.40 -11.13
C SER A 155 1.50 -9.20 -10.52
N LEU A 156 1.10 -8.83 -9.30
CA LEU A 156 1.55 -7.63 -8.62
C LEU A 156 2.30 -7.97 -7.32
N PHE A 157 3.32 -7.18 -7.00
CA PHE A 157 4.22 -7.50 -5.89
C PHE A 157 4.64 -6.26 -5.12
N VAL A 158 4.81 -6.39 -3.81
CA VAL A 158 5.62 -5.43 -3.04
C VAL A 158 7.08 -5.88 -3.14
N PHE A 159 7.98 -4.93 -3.38
CA PHE A 159 9.42 -5.16 -3.50
C PHE A 159 10.14 -4.60 -2.25
N PRO A 160 10.49 -5.43 -1.25
CA PRO A 160 10.89 -4.96 0.08
C PRO A 160 12.10 -4.03 0.14
N SER A 161 13.05 -4.17 -0.78
CA SER A 161 14.26 -3.34 -0.81
C SER A 161 14.06 -2.00 -1.53
N LEU A 162 12.99 -1.86 -2.33
CA LEU A 162 12.54 -0.60 -2.90
C LEU A 162 11.78 0.16 -1.81
N VAL A 163 12.43 1.14 -1.19
CA VAL A 163 11.93 1.76 0.05
C VAL A 163 11.68 3.26 -0.16
N VAL A 164 10.48 3.71 0.21
CA VAL A 164 10.14 5.13 0.40
C VAL A 164 10.03 5.48 1.88
N ARG A 165 9.89 6.78 2.19
CA ARG A 165 9.61 7.23 3.56
C ARG A 165 8.11 7.36 3.75
N ALA A 166 7.55 6.63 4.73
CA ALA A 166 6.16 6.82 5.10
C ALA A 166 5.95 8.25 5.62
N PRO A 167 4.97 9.00 5.08
CA PRO A 167 4.60 10.30 5.62
C PRO A 167 4.15 10.18 7.09
N PRO A 168 4.69 10.98 8.02
CA PRO A 168 4.37 10.88 9.44
C PRO A 168 2.87 10.95 9.76
N GLU A 169 2.11 11.74 9.00
CA GLU A 169 0.66 11.91 9.11
C GLU A 169 -0.15 10.62 8.86
N HIS A 170 0.46 9.65 8.17
CA HIS A 170 -0.15 8.34 7.93
C HIS A 170 0.24 7.30 8.98
N LEU A 171 1.18 7.60 9.86
CA LEU A 171 1.61 6.71 10.93
C LEU A 171 0.80 6.95 12.20
N PHE A 172 0.84 5.97 13.09
CA PHE A 172 0.31 6.16 14.43
C PHE A 172 1.28 7.02 15.25
N ASP A 173 0.84 8.20 15.65
CA ASP A 173 1.54 8.99 16.65
C ASP A 173 0.94 8.75 18.04
N ALA A 174 1.72 8.11 18.90
CA ALA A 174 1.33 7.88 20.28
C ALA A 174 1.25 9.19 21.08
N ALA A 175 1.94 10.27 20.70
CA ALA A 175 1.85 11.57 21.36
C ALA A 175 0.47 12.21 21.14
N ASP A 176 -0.06 12.10 19.92
CA ASP A 176 -1.35 12.65 19.52
C ASP A 176 -2.53 11.73 19.85
N ALA A 177 -2.26 10.48 20.23
CA ALA A 177 -3.27 9.57 20.70
C ALA A 177 -3.97 10.12 21.96
N SER A 178 -5.29 10.03 21.97
CA SER A 178 -6.12 10.35 23.13
C SER A 178 -5.69 9.52 24.36
N ALA A 179 -5.83 10.10 25.56
CA ALA A 179 -5.37 9.47 26.80
C ALA A 179 -5.95 8.07 27.04
N TRP A 180 -7.18 7.83 26.58
CA TRP A 180 -7.84 6.53 26.69
C TRP A 180 -7.26 5.51 25.69
N LEU A 181 -6.84 5.94 24.50
CA LEU A 181 -6.23 5.07 23.48
C LEU A 181 -4.81 4.65 23.91
N LYS A 182 -4.05 5.59 24.50
CA LYS A 182 -2.77 5.31 25.18
C LYS A 182 -2.93 4.23 26.25
N LEU A 183 -3.99 4.32 27.06
CA LEU A 183 -4.30 3.34 28.10
C LEU A 183 -4.66 1.96 27.49
N ALA A 184 -5.43 1.93 26.40
CA ALA A 184 -5.82 0.70 25.72
C ALA A 184 -4.63 -0.03 25.07
N VAL A 185 -3.72 0.71 24.42
CA VAL A 185 -2.47 0.15 23.85
C VAL A 185 -1.57 -0.39 24.96
N TRP A 186 -1.36 0.38 26.03
CA TRP A 186 -0.57 -0.07 27.18
C TRP A 186 -1.14 -1.32 27.87
N MET A 187 -2.47 -1.44 27.97
CA MET A 187 -3.11 -2.66 28.48
C MET A 187 -2.90 -3.87 27.55
N LYS A 188 -2.90 -3.67 26.23
CA LYS A 188 -2.63 -4.72 25.24
C LYS A 188 -1.19 -5.24 25.34
N ASP A 189 -0.21 -4.36 25.50
CA ASP A 189 1.21 -4.74 25.63
C ASP A 189 1.48 -5.50 26.94
N ARG A 190 0.76 -5.17 28.02
CA ARG A 190 0.78 -5.95 29.27
C ARG A 190 0.25 -7.38 29.11
N HIS A 191 -0.72 -7.60 28.23
CA HIS A 191 -1.24 -8.94 27.94
C HIS A 191 -0.31 -9.75 27.02
N ALA A 192 0.41 -9.09 26.11
CA ALA A 192 1.44 -9.72 25.29
C ALA A 192 2.67 -10.16 26.13
N ALA A 193 3.11 -9.31 27.08
CA ALA A 193 4.21 -9.64 28.00
C ALA A 193 3.88 -10.79 28.98
N LYS A 194 2.60 -11.10 29.19
CA LYS A 194 2.15 -12.25 30.01
C LYS A 194 2.03 -13.57 29.24
N ARG A 195 2.32 -13.58 27.93
CA ARG A 195 2.16 -14.77 27.05
C ARG A 195 3.46 -15.34 26.49
N GLN A 196 4.61 -14.96 27.02
CA GLN A 196 5.86 -15.71 26.80
C GLN A 196 6.08 -16.66 27.97
N PRO A 197 5.90 -17.99 27.82
CA PRO A 197 6.54 -18.94 28.71
C PRO A 197 7.99 -19.15 28.25
N CYS A 198 8.87 -19.37 29.24
CA CYS A 198 10.11 -20.13 29.04
C CYS A 198 9.82 -21.51 28.44
#